data_AF-A0A2N3AMP4-F1
#
_entry.id   AF-A0A2N3AMP4-F1
#
_cell.length_a   1.000
_cell.length_b   1.000
_cell.length_c   1.000
_cell.angle_alpha   90.00
_cell.angle_beta   90.00
_cell.angle_gamma   90.00
#
_symmetry.space_group_name_H-M   'P 1'
#
loop_
_entity.id
_entity.type
_entity.pdbx_description
1 polymer ?
#
loop_
_entity_poly.entity_id
_entity_poly.type
_entity_poly.pdbx_seq_one_letter_code
_entity_poly.pdbx_strand_id
1 'polypeptide(L)'
;MNDSKLSSIVEVKRFLKESDVIEFKKRFRKEAYEWIEETLKRFDYLYLPKKEKGLIKRYIEKVTGYSRPQEVTRKIKEYRETGRVRLKEYKRNIFERKYTNRDILLLAKTAELHDYPNGA
;
A
#
# COMPACT_ATOMS: atom_id res chain seq x y z
N MET A 1 5.72 -15.64 0.30
CA MET A 1 4.80 -16.78 0.05
C MET A 1 5.36 -17.57 -1.13
N ASN A 2 5.41 -18.90 -1.07
CA ASN A 2 6.02 -19.73 -2.13
C ASN A 2 4.96 -20.04 -3.22
N ASP A 3 4.46 -18.99 -3.90
CA ASP A 3 3.49 -19.07 -5.00
C ASP A 3 4.10 -19.57 -6.32
N SER A 4 5.29 -20.16 -6.26
CA SER A 4 6.06 -20.65 -7.41
C SER A 4 5.33 -21.72 -8.23
N LYS A 5 4.25 -22.29 -7.70
CA LYS A 5 3.39 -23.30 -8.36
C LYS A 5 2.15 -22.73 -9.05
N LEU A 6 1.88 -21.43 -8.95
CA LEU A 6 0.76 -20.77 -9.66
C LEU A 6 1.35 -19.97 -10.82
N SER A 7 1.63 -20.66 -11.93
CA SER A 7 2.27 -20.09 -13.13
C SER A 7 1.30 -19.93 -14.28
N SER A 8 0.13 -20.59 -14.22
CA SER A 8 -0.89 -20.53 -15.27
C SER A 8 -2.20 -19.88 -14.81
N ILE A 9 -2.85 -19.15 -15.71
CA ILE A 9 -4.18 -18.56 -15.50
C ILE A 9 -5.22 -19.63 -15.12
N VAL A 10 -5.06 -20.86 -15.60
CA VAL A 10 -5.94 -21.99 -15.27
C VAL A 10 -5.81 -22.36 -13.77
N GLU A 11 -4.58 -22.35 -13.26
CA GLU A 11 -4.29 -22.61 -11.84
C GLU A 11 -4.81 -21.47 -10.98
N VAL A 12 -4.63 -20.21 -11.41
CA VAL A 12 -5.21 -19.03 -10.73
C VAL A 12 -6.73 -19.14 -10.64
N LYS A 13 -7.40 -19.57 -11.72
CA LYS A 13 -8.85 -19.75 -11.74
C LYS A 13 -9.31 -20.87 -10.81
N ARG A 14 -8.55 -21.98 -10.75
CA ARG A 14 -8.81 -23.10 -9.84
C ARG A 14 -8.61 -22.67 -8.38
N PHE A 15 -7.50 -22.01 -8.10
CA PHE A 15 -7.19 -21.43 -6.80
C PHE A 15 -8.28 -20.47 -6.30
N LEU A 16 -8.78 -19.59 -7.17
CA LEU A 16 -9.86 -18.67 -6.80
C LEU A 16 -11.16 -19.39 -6.43
N LYS A 17 -11.43 -20.56 -7.02
CA LYS A 17 -12.60 -21.41 -6.73
C LYS A 17 -12.42 -22.25 -5.47
N GLU A 18 -11.23 -22.79 -5.22
CA GLU A 18 -10.97 -23.77 -4.16
C GLU A 18 -10.51 -23.14 -2.84
N SER A 19 -9.92 -21.94 -2.86
CA SER A 19 -9.40 -21.32 -1.64
C SER A 19 -10.51 -20.63 -0.85
N ASP A 20 -10.78 -21.08 0.37
CA ASP A 20 -11.37 -20.22 1.40
C ASP A 20 -10.22 -19.43 2.06
N VAL A 21 -10.18 -18.13 1.71
CA VAL A 21 -9.41 -17.06 2.35
C VAL A 21 -7.97 -17.42 2.78
N ILE A 22 -7.03 -17.39 1.84
CA ILE A 22 -5.60 -17.31 2.21
C ILE A 22 -5.31 -15.87 2.60
N GLU A 23 -5.41 -15.56 3.90
CA GLU A 23 -4.98 -14.28 4.42
C GLU A 23 -3.46 -14.18 4.35
N PHE A 24 -2.94 -13.39 3.41
CA PHE A 24 -1.56 -12.94 3.49
C PHE A 24 -1.45 -12.06 4.74
N LYS A 25 -0.97 -12.65 5.84
CA LYS A 25 -0.66 -11.92 7.07
C LYS A 25 0.24 -10.74 6.69
N LYS A 26 -0.28 -9.52 6.89
CA LYS A 26 0.30 -8.21 6.57
C LYS A 26 1.70 -8.04 7.16
N ARG A 27 2.73 -8.72 6.64
CA ARG A 27 4.08 -8.63 7.19
C ARG A 27 4.69 -7.26 6.83
N PHE A 28 4.71 -6.84 5.57
CA PHE A 28 5.11 -5.46 5.20
C PHE A 28 4.46 -4.98 3.89
N ARG A 29 4.11 -3.67 3.78
CA ARG A 29 3.55 -3.07 2.54
C ARG A 29 4.53 -3.15 1.36
N LYS A 30 5.82 -3.08 1.65
CA LYS A 30 6.90 -3.18 0.66
C LYS A 30 6.90 -4.56 -0.01
N GLU A 31 6.93 -5.62 0.80
CA GLU A 31 6.88 -7.01 0.33
C GLU A 31 5.62 -7.29 -0.49
N ALA A 32 4.46 -6.75 -0.07
CA ALA A 32 3.23 -6.90 -0.81
C ALA A 32 3.31 -6.25 -2.20
N TYR A 33 3.92 -5.07 -2.31
CA TYR A 33 4.06 -4.37 -3.59
C TYR A 33 5.08 -5.03 -4.51
N GLU A 34 6.20 -5.52 -3.97
CA GLU A 34 7.18 -6.31 -4.72
C GLU A 34 6.55 -7.60 -5.27
N TRP A 35 5.78 -8.31 -4.45
CA TRP A 35 5.05 -9.51 -4.87
C TRP A 35 3.99 -9.22 -5.95
N ILE A 36 3.27 -8.09 -5.86
CA ILE A 36 2.36 -7.65 -6.92
C ILE A 36 3.13 -7.43 -8.22
N GLU A 37 4.29 -6.75 -8.19
CA GLU A 37 5.10 -6.50 -9.38
C GLU A 37 5.57 -7.81 -10.02
N GLU A 38 6.11 -8.73 -9.22
CA GLU A 38 6.56 -10.04 -9.70
C GLU A 38 5.41 -10.86 -10.30
N THR A 39 4.23 -10.80 -9.69
CA THR A 39 3.03 -11.49 -10.19
C THR A 39 2.60 -10.90 -11.54
N LEU A 40 2.54 -9.58 -11.66
CA LEU A 40 2.16 -8.92 -12.91
C LEU A 40 3.18 -9.17 -14.03
N LYS A 41 4.47 -9.30 -13.70
CA LYS A 41 5.53 -9.71 -14.63
C LYS A 41 5.39 -11.17 -15.04
N ARG A 42 5.21 -12.08 -14.09
CA ARG A 42 5.11 -13.53 -14.32
C ARG A 42 4.00 -13.89 -15.29
N PHE A 43 2.87 -13.19 -15.23
CA PHE A 43 1.72 -13.44 -16.11
C PHE A 43 1.70 -12.54 -17.35
N ASP A 44 2.76 -11.78 -17.64
CA ASP A 44 2.82 -10.86 -18.78
C ASP A 44 1.57 -9.96 -18.86
N TYR A 45 1.18 -9.40 -17.71
CA TYR A 45 -0.13 -8.76 -17.52
C TYR A 45 -0.48 -7.71 -18.59
N LEU A 46 0.51 -7.04 -19.16
CA LEU A 46 0.30 -6.05 -20.22
C LEU A 46 -0.32 -6.67 -21.48
N TYR A 47 0.11 -7.88 -21.85
CA TYR A 47 -0.28 -8.58 -23.07
C TYR A 47 -1.58 -9.41 -22.92
N LEU A 48 -2.07 -9.58 -21.69
CA LEU A 48 -3.26 -10.40 -21.45
C LEU A 48 -4.58 -9.78 -21.96
N PRO A 49 -5.56 -10.61 -22.38
CA PRO A 49 -6.91 -10.16 -22.69
C PRO A 49 -7.67 -9.69 -21.45
N LYS A 50 -8.70 -8.87 -21.65
CA LYS A 50 -9.50 -8.25 -20.55
C LYS A 50 -10.05 -9.26 -19.54
N LYS A 51 -10.46 -10.45 -20.00
CA LYS A 51 -11.01 -11.51 -19.14
C LYS A 51 -9.98 -12.01 -18.13
N GLU A 52 -8.75 -12.24 -18.57
CA GLU A 52 -7.66 -12.80 -17.75
C GLU A 52 -7.07 -11.73 -16.82
N LYS A 53 -7.02 -10.48 -17.28
CA LYS A 53 -6.69 -9.32 -16.44
C LYS A 53 -7.60 -9.21 -15.21
N GLY A 54 -8.89 -9.54 -15.36
CA GLY A 54 -9.85 -9.58 -14.26
C GLY A 54 -9.59 -10.69 -13.25
N LEU A 55 -9.13 -11.86 -13.72
CA LEU A 55 -8.76 -12.99 -12.85
C LEU A 55 -7.54 -12.66 -12.01
N ILE A 56 -6.50 -12.09 -12.62
CA ILE A 56 -5.27 -11.70 -11.91
C ILE A 56 -5.55 -10.60 -10.88
N LYS A 57 -6.41 -9.63 -11.22
CA LYS A 57 -6.83 -8.61 -10.24
C LYS A 57 -7.48 -9.25 -9.01
N ARG A 58 -8.43 -10.17 -9.19
CA ARG A 58 -9.10 -10.87 -8.09
C ARG A 58 -8.13 -11.74 -7.29
N TYR A 59 -7.16 -12.36 -7.95
CA TYR A 59 -6.11 -13.13 -7.31
C TYR A 59 -5.27 -12.24 -6.39
N ILE A 60 -4.81 -11.09 -6.89
CA ILE A 60 -4.05 -10.11 -6.10
C ILE A 60 -4.89 -9.61 -4.92
N GLU A 61 -6.16 -9.24 -5.12
CA GLU A 61 -7.06 -8.80 -4.04
C GLU A 61 -7.22 -9.87 -2.95
N LYS A 62 -7.41 -11.12 -3.34
CA LYS A 62 -7.62 -12.25 -2.42
C LYS A 62 -6.36 -12.58 -1.63
N VAL A 63 -5.20 -12.63 -2.30
CA VAL A 63 -3.92 -12.91 -1.63
C VAL A 63 -3.56 -11.73 -0.73
N THR A 64 -3.45 -10.51 -1.25
CA THR A 64 -2.96 -9.36 -0.46
C THR A 64 -3.88 -8.94 0.69
N GLY A 65 -5.15 -9.39 0.71
CA GLY A 65 -6.11 -9.03 1.74
C GLY A 65 -6.41 -7.53 1.78
N TYR A 66 -6.14 -6.80 0.70
CA TYR A 66 -6.47 -5.38 0.61
C TYR A 66 -7.98 -5.22 0.54
N SER A 67 -8.59 -4.84 1.66
CA SER A 67 -10.04 -4.60 1.76
C SER A 67 -10.55 -3.47 0.86
N ARG A 68 -9.64 -2.64 0.33
CA ARG A 68 -9.96 -1.53 -0.58
C ARG A 68 -9.60 -1.92 -2.01
N PRO A 69 -10.58 -2.20 -2.90
CA PRO A 69 -10.34 -2.50 -4.32
C PRO A 69 -9.53 -1.42 -5.06
N GLN A 70 -9.55 -0.19 -4.54
CA GLN A 70 -8.84 0.95 -5.09
C GLN A 70 -7.31 0.83 -4.97
N GLU A 71 -6.77 0.20 -3.91
CA GLU A 71 -5.31 0.07 -3.75
C GLU A 71 -4.73 -0.83 -4.84
N VAL A 72 -5.33 -2.00 -5.06
CA VAL A 72 -4.89 -2.93 -6.13
C VAL A 72 -5.05 -2.28 -7.51
N THR A 73 -6.18 -1.62 -7.75
CA THR A 73 -6.43 -0.94 -9.04
C THR A 73 -5.40 0.16 -9.31
N ARG A 74 -5.04 0.96 -8.31
CA ARG A 74 -4.02 2.00 -8.43
C ARG A 74 -2.64 1.41 -8.74
N LYS A 75 -2.28 0.30 -8.10
CA LYS A 75 -0.99 -0.37 -8.32
C LYS A 75 -0.89 -1.04 -9.69
N ILE A 76 -1.98 -1.64 -10.17
CA ILE A 76 -2.05 -2.12 -11.57
C ILE A 76 -1.92 -0.95 -12.56
N LYS A 77 -2.56 0.19 -12.28
CA LYS A 77 -2.42 1.39 -13.13
C LYS A 77 -0.98 1.90 -13.17
N GLU A 78 -0.34 2.01 -12.01
CA GLU A 78 1.07 2.40 -11.89
C GLU A 78 2.00 1.46 -12.67
N TYR A 79 1.77 0.14 -12.59
CA TYR A 79 2.50 -0.85 -13.35
C TYR A 79 2.29 -0.71 -14.87
N ARG A 80 1.08 -0.41 -15.32
CA ARG A 80 0.80 -0.17 -16.75
C ARG A 80 1.50 1.07 -17.29
N GLU A 81 1.67 2.10 -16.46
CA GLU A 81 2.30 3.37 -16.87
C GLU A 81 3.83 3.32 -16.78
N THR A 82 4.38 2.64 -15.79
CA THR A 82 5.82 2.71 -15.46
C THR A 82 6.55 1.36 -15.56
N GLY A 83 5.82 0.25 -15.73
CA GLY A 83 6.36 -1.11 -15.67
C GLY A 83 6.81 -1.57 -14.28
N ARG A 84 6.55 -0.76 -13.23
CA ARG A 84 6.96 -1.04 -11.85
C ARG A 84 5.87 -0.65 -10.85
N VAL A 85 5.92 -1.25 -9.66
CA VAL A 85 5.00 -0.96 -8.55
C VAL A 85 5.82 -0.34 -7.42
N ARG A 86 5.99 0.99 -7.43
CA ARG A 86 6.85 1.64 -6.44
C ARG A 86 6.08 1.89 -5.13
N LEU A 87 6.76 1.65 -4.01
CA LEU A 87 6.34 2.22 -2.74
C LEU A 87 6.69 3.72 -2.77
N LYS A 88 5.69 4.59 -2.87
CA LYS A 88 5.94 6.03 -2.72
C LYS A 88 6.19 6.29 -1.25
N GLU A 89 7.39 6.77 -0.94
CA GLU A 89 7.69 7.21 0.42
C GLU A 89 6.71 8.32 0.82
N TYR A 90 6.17 8.18 2.03
CA TYR A 90 5.24 9.17 2.54
C TYR A 90 6.01 10.45 2.84
N LYS A 91 5.78 11.49 2.03
CA LYS A 91 6.27 12.83 2.27
C LYS A 91 5.07 13.72 2.60
N ARG A 92 4.97 14.16 3.84
CA ARG A 92 4.00 15.17 4.25
C ARG A 92 4.56 16.55 3.92
N ASN A 93 3.72 17.46 3.45
CA ASN A 93 4.07 18.87 3.41
C ASN A 93 4.14 19.36 4.86
N ILE A 94 5.34 19.76 5.30
CA ILE A 94 5.58 20.26 6.65
C ILE A 94 5.81 21.76 6.51
N PHE A 95 5.02 22.56 7.23
CA PHE A 95 5.31 23.98 7.39
C PHE A 95 6.58 24.13 8.21
N GLU A 96 7.44 25.08 7.83
CA GLU A 96 8.66 25.35 8.57
C GLU A 96 8.33 25.71 10.02
N ARG A 97 9.01 25.05 10.96
CA ARG A 97 8.78 25.26 12.38
C ARG A 97 9.49 26.54 12.84
N LYS A 98 8.75 27.63 12.98
CA LYS A 98 9.27 28.93 13.43
C LYS A 98 9.76 28.94 14.88
N TYR A 99 9.10 28.19 15.77
CA TYR A 99 9.40 28.17 17.21
C TYR A 99 9.94 26.82 17.65
N THR A 100 11.12 26.84 18.28
CA THR A 100 11.78 25.68 18.86
C THR A 100 11.15 25.27 20.18
N ASN A 101 11.55 24.11 20.72
CA ASN A 101 11.09 23.69 22.06
C ASN A 101 11.48 24.70 23.15
N ARG A 102 12.61 25.41 22.99
CA ARG A 102 13.04 26.45 23.94
C ARG A 102 12.10 27.64 23.94
N ASP A 103 11.64 28.05 22.77
CA ASP A 103 10.71 29.18 22.63
C ASP A 103 9.35 28.86 23.26
N ILE A 104 8.88 27.61 23.10
CA ILE A 104 7.64 27.14 23.75
C ILE A 104 7.79 27.11 25.27
N LEU A 105 8.93 26.63 25.78
CA LEU A 105 9.20 26.62 27.22
C LEU A 105 9.34 28.03 27.80
N LEU A 106 9.95 28.95 27.05
CA LEU A 106 10.02 30.35 27.44
C LEU A 106 8.61 30.95 27.55
N LEU A 107 7.76 30.71 26.55
CA LEU A 107 6.37 31.17 26.56
C LEU A 107 5.58 30.60 27.76
N ALA A 108 5.78 29.32 28.08
CA ALA A 108 5.15 28.69 29.23
C ALA A 108 5.59 29.31 30.56
N LYS A 109 6.90 29.56 30.75
CA LYS A 109 7.43 30.26 31.93
C LYS A 109 6.90 31.68 32.06
N THR A 110 6.80 32.40 30.94
CA THR A 110 6.20 33.73 30.93
C THR A 110 4.73 33.67 31.34
N ALA A 111 3.97 32.68 30.86
CA ALA A 111 2.58 32.49 31.27
C ALA A 111 2.45 32.19 32.78
N GLU A 112 3.32 31.34 33.36
CA GLU A 112 3.37 31.06 34.80
C GLU A 112 3.61 32.33 35.63
N LEU A 113 4.53 33.20 35.20
CA LEU A 113 4.83 34.47 35.88
C LEU A 113 3.68 35.49 35.80
N HIS A 114 2.80 35.35 34.82
CA HIS A 114 1.67 36.24 34.57
C HIS A 114 0.31 35.63 34.97
N ASP A 115 0.30 34.59 35.81
CA ASP A 115 -0.91 33.92 36.29
C ASP A 115 -1.83 33.43 35.13
N TYR A 116 -1.22 32.92 34.05
CA TYR A 116 -1.91 32.42 32.87
C TYR A 116 -2.92 33.44 32.30
N PRO A 117 -2.44 34.53 31.67
CA PRO A 117 -3.28 35.64 31.22
C PRO A 117 -4.29 35.26 30.13
N ASN A 118 -4.23 34.01 29.63
CA ASN A 118 -5.11 33.48 28.59
C ASN A 118 -6.26 32.63 29.17
N GLY A 119 -6.40 32.55 30.49
CA GLY A 119 -7.48 31.85 31.18
C GLY A 119 -7.36 30.32 31.12
N ALA A 120 -7.61 29.68 32.26
CA ALA A 120 -7.82 28.23 32.36
C ALA A 120 -9.22 27.84 31.88
#